data_AF-A0A1E4NDG9-F1
#
_entry.id   AF-A0A1E4NDG9-F1
#
_cell.length_a   1.000
_cell.length_b   1.000
_cell.length_c   1.000
_cell.angle_alpha   90.00
_cell.angle_beta   90.00
_cell.angle_gamma   90.00
#
_symmetry.space_group_name_H-M   'P 1'
#
loop_
_entity.id
_entity.type
_entity.pdbx_description
1 polymer ?
#
loop_
_entity_poly.entity_id
_entity_poly.type
_entity_poly.pdbx_seq_one_letter_code
_entity_poly.pdbx_strand_id
1 'polypeptide(L)' 'MKQAVAEELARRQERRNARPTGTAQYLGVSLATLWRWHAERPDFPRARKIGPRATVWDLNEIDAWLNAQEQ' A
#
# COMPACT_ATOMS: atom_id res chain seq x y z
N MET A 1 24.60 -15.86 8.00
CA MET A 1 24.24 -15.34 6.66
C MET A 1 23.09 -16.09 5.97
N LYS A 2 22.36 -17.00 6.63
CA LYS A 2 21.16 -17.67 6.05
C LYS A 2 19.83 -17.09 6.55
N GLN A 3 19.78 -16.55 7.78
CA GLN A 3 18.56 -15.93 8.32
C GLN A 3 18.20 -14.59 7.67
N ALA A 4 19.16 -13.69 7.40
CA ALA A 4 18.86 -12.35 6.88
C ALA A 4 18.17 -12.38 5.50
N VAL A 5 18.55 -13.31 4.63
CA VAL A 5 17.93 -13.47 3.29
C VAL A 5 16.56 -14.14 3.39
N ALA A 6 16.35 -15.06 4.33
CA ALA A 6 15.05 -15.71 4.53
C ALA A 6 14.01 -14.73 5.10
N GLU A 7 14.39 -13.85 6.02
CA GLU A 7 13.54 -12.76 6.51
C GLU A 7 13.23 -11.73 5.42
N GLU A 8 14.23 -11.36 4.61
CA GLU A 8 14.06 -10.48 3.45
C GLU A 8 13.11 -11.09 2.40
N LEU A 9 13.19 -12.40 2.15
CA LEU A 9 12.30 -13.12 1.24
C LEU A 9 10.90 -13.31 1.85
N ALA A 10 10.78 -13.55 3.15
CA ALA A 10 9.48 -13.61 3.83
C ALA A 10 8.77 -12.24 3.79
N ARG A 11 9.49 -11.14 3.98
CA ARG A 11 8.98 -9.77 3.76
C ARG A 11 8.57 -9.51 2.30
N ARG A 12 9.14 -10.24 1.33
CA ARG A 12 8.74 -10.18 -0.09
C ARG A 12 7.53 -11.05 -0.42
N GLN A 13 7.22 -12.08 0.37
CA GLN A 13 6.30 -13.15 -0.02
C GLN A 13 4.80 -12.85 0.19
N GLU A 14 4.42 -11.80 0.92
CA GLU A 14 2.99 -11.40 1.07
C GLU A 14 2.74 -9.95 0.67
N ARG A 15 3.31 -9.50 -0.46
CA ARG A 15 2.96 -8.20 -1.04
C ARG A 15 1.53 -8.23 -1.59
N ARG A 16 0.58 -7.87 -0.73
CA ARG A 16 -0.84 -7.77 -1.06
C ARG A 16 -1.06 -6.48 -1.83
N ASN A 17 -0.91 -6.53 -3.15
CA ASN A 17 -1.05 -5.36 -4.00
C ASN A 17 -2.49 -5.20 -4.48
N ALA A 18 -3.10 -4.05 -4.22
CA ALA A 18 -4.45 -3.73 -4.70
C ALA A 18 -4.42 -2.60 -5.72
N ARG A 19 -5.28 -2.70 -6.74
CA ARG A 19 -5.56 -1.60 -7.68
C ARG A 19 -6.29 -0.46 -6.95
N PRO A 20 -6.28 0.79 -7.46
CA PRO A 20 -6.92 1.93 -6.80
C PRO A 20 -8.34 1.64 -6.28
N THR A 21 -9.18 0.99 -7.09
CA THR A 21 -10.54 0.61 -6.67
C THR A 21 -10.55 -0.37 -5.50
N GLY A 22 -9.69 -1.38 -5.53
CA GLY A 22 -9.57 -2.36 -4.44
C GLY A 22 -8.99 -1.74 -3.17
N THR A 23 -8.02 -0.83 -3.28
CA THR A 23 -7.47 -0.09 -2.14
C THR A 23 -8.52 0.82 -1.52
N ALA A 24 -9.31 1.52 -2.33
CA ALA A 24 -10.39 2.39 -1.86
C ALA A 24 -11.48 1.58 -1.14
N GLN A 25 -11.86 0.43 -1.70
CA GLN A 25 -12.79 -0.50 -1.06
C GLN A 25 -12.24 -1.06 0.27
N TYR A 26 -10.96 -1.45 0.30
CA TYR A 26 -10.30 -1.94 1.52
C TYR A 26 -10.29 -0.88 2.64
N LEU A 27 -10.05 0.37 2.28
CA LEU A 27 -10.09 1.52 3.19
C LEU A 27 -11.51 1.98 3.54
N GLY A 28 -12.55 1.47 2.88
CA GLY A 28 -13.92 1.94 3.05
C GLY A 28 -14.16 3.38 2.58
N VAL A 29 -13.36 3.88 1.63
CA VAL A 29 -13.43 5.26 1.13
C VAL A 29 -13.69 5.33 -0.38
N SER A 30 -14.14 6.49 -0.84
CA SER A 30 -14.26 6.79 -2.27
C SER A 30 -12.89 6.89 -2.95
N LEU A 31 -12.82 6.52 -4.23
CA LEU A 31 -11.60 6.63 -5.03
C LEU A 31 -11.04 8.07 -5.08
N ALA A 32 -11.92 9.08 -5.10
CA ALA A 32 -11.51 10.48 -5.02
C ALA A 32 -10.78 10.80 -3.70
N THR A 33 -11.26 10.25 -2.58
CA THR A 33 -10.61 10.40 -1.26
C THR A 33 -9.24 9.73 -1.24
N LEU A 34 -9.11 8.54 -1.83
CA LEU A 34 -7.83 7.85 -1.97
C LEU A 34 -6.80 8.71 -2.72
N TRP A 35 -7.17 9.27 -3.88
CA TRP A 35 -6.27 10.13 -4.66
C TRP A 35 -5.95 11.44 -3.97
N ARG A 36 -6.95 12.01 -3.29
CA ARG A 36 -6.77 13.21 -2.47
C ARG A 36 -5.74 12.96 -1.38
N TRP A 37 -5.85 11.87 -0.62
CA TRP A 37 -4.86 11.50 0.39
C TRP A 37 -3.49 11.24 -0.21
N HIS A 38 -3.40 10.56 -1.35
CA HIS A 38 -2.14 10.38 -2.06
C HIS A 38 -1.47 11.69 -2.48
N ALA A 39 -2.24 12.73 -2.82
CA ALA A 39 -1.72 14.03 -3.22
C ALA A 39 -1.36 14.92 -2.02
N GLU A 40 -2.22 14.96 -1.00
CA GLU A 40 -2.12 15.91 0.11
C GLU A 40 -1.30 15.37 1.29
N ARG A 41 -1.31 14.07 1.53
CA ARG A 41 -0.66 13.46 2.70
C ARG A 41 0.70 12.90 2.32
N PRO A 42 1.81 13.45 2.85
CA PRO A 42 3.14 12.92 2.59
C PRO A 42 3.36 11.54 3.23
N ASP A 43 2.67 11.26 4.33
CA ASP A 43 2.77 10.01 5.10
C ASP A 43 1.94 8.86 4.51
N PHE A 44 1.06 9.16 3.54
CA PHE A 44 0.21 8.14 2.92
C PHE A 44 1.02 7.27 1.93
N PRO A 45 0.80 5.94 1.89
CA PRO A 45 1.54 5.05 1.01
C PRO A 45 1.48 5.45 -0.46
N ARG A 46 2.65 5.44 -1.11
CA ARG A 46 2.79 5.84 -2.51
C ARG A 46 2.32 4.75 -3.46
N ALA A 47 1.61 5.18 -4.48
CA ALA A 47 1.15 4.30 -5.54
C ALA A 47 2.34 3.79 -6.36
N ARG A 48 2.41 2.48 -6.62
CA ARG A 48 3.45 1.87 -7.44
C ARG A 48 2.90 1.51 -8.82
N LYS A 49 3.59 1.95 -9.87
CA LYS A 49 3.24 1.60 -11.25
C LYS A 49 3.82 0.21 -11.57
N ILE A 50 2.95 -0.72 -11.95
CA ILE A 50 3.33 -2.10 -12.36
C ILE A 50 3.24 -2.29 -13.88
N GLY A 51 2.69 -1.33 -14.61
CA GLY A 51 2.59 -1.38 -16.07
C GLY A 51 2.07 -0.07 -16.67
N PRO A 52 1.93 0.00 -18.01
CA PRO A 52 1.65 1.26 -18.72
C PRO A 52 0.37 1.97 -18.23
N ARG A 53 -0.67 1.19 -17.89
CA ARG A 53 -1.98 1.67 -17.42
C ARG A 53 -2.33 1.12 -16.04
N ALA A 54 -1.33 0.68 -15.28
CA ALA A 54 -1.55 -0.12 -14.08
C ALA A 54 -0.77 0.43 -12.89
N THR A 55 -1.50 0.91 -11.89
CA THR A 55 -0.99 1.37 -10.60
C THR A 55 -1.61 0.53 -9.50
N VAL A 56 -0.83 0.20 -8.48
CA VAL A 56 -1.23 -0.56 -7.31
C VAL A 56 -0.69 0.09 -6.04
N TRP A 57 -1.36 -0.16 -4.92
CA TRP A 57 -0.85 0.12 -3.58
C TRP A 57 -0.55 -1.19 -2.88
N ASP A 58 0.49 -1.21 -2.07
CA ASP A 58 0.76 -2.32 -1.15
C ASP A 58 -0.17 -2.18 0.07
N LEU A 59 -1.04 -3.15 0.29
CA LEU A 59 -1.99 -3.14 1.39
C LEU A 59 -1.31 -3.27 2.75
N ASN A 60 -0.09 -3.82 2.84
CA ASN A 60 0.64 -3.86 4.11
C ASN A 60 1.17 -2.49 4.49
N GLU A 61 1.60 -1.68 3.51
CA GLU A 61 1.94 -0.27 3.76
C GLU A 61 0.70 0.53 4.19
N ILE A 62 -0.46 0.23 3.61
CA ILE A 62 -1.75 0.85 4.00
C ILE A 62 -2.12 0.46 5.43
N ASP A 63 -1.97 -0.81 5.80
CA ASP A 63 -2.21 -1.29 7.17
C ASP A 63 -1.28 -0.62 8.19
N ALA A 64 0.02 -0.55 7.88
CA ALA A 64 1.00 0.15 8.72
C ALA A 64 0.66 1.63 8.88
N TRP A 65 0.18 2.28 7.81
CA TRP A 65 -0.27 3.67 7.86
C TRP A 65 -1.51 3.83 8.75
N LEU A 66 -2.51 2.95 8.63
CA LEU A 66 -3.70 2.97 9.49
C LEU A 66 -3.33 2.84 10.97
N ASN A 67 -2.48 1.86 11.31
CA ASN A 67 -1.98 1.67 12.67
C ASN A 67 -1.26 2.92 13.21
N ALA A 68 -0.51 3.64 12.35
CA ALA A 68 0.19 4.85 12.74
C ALA A 68 -0.75 6.07 12.97
N GLN A 69 -1.99 6.04 12.46
CA GLN A 69 -2.98 7.12 12.69
C GLN A 69 -3.82 6.90 13.96
N GLU A 70 -3.92 5.66 14.45
CA GLU A 70 -4.65 5.32 15.67
C GLU A 70 -3.81 5.46 16.95
N GLN A 71 -2.64 6.13 16.88
CA GLN A 71 -1.73 6.38 18.00
C GLN A 71 -1.75 7.86 18.43
#